data_AF-A0A7H1N5J4-F1
#
_entry.id   AF-A0A7H1N5J4-F1
#
_cell.length_a   1.000
_cell.length_b   1.000
_cell.length_c   1.000
_cell.angle_alpha   90.00
_cell.angle_beta   90.00
_cell.angle_gamma   90.00
#
_symmetry.space_group_name_H-M   'P 1'
#
loop_
_entity.id
_entity.type
_entity.pdbx_description
1 polymer ?
#
loop_
_entity_poly.entity_id
_entity_poly.type
_entity_poly.pdbx_seq_one_letter_code
_entity_poly.pdbx_strand_id
1 'polypeptide(L)' 'MATSITISTQRYERIFGRKPQGFGLWYFQFPGGRVFTHLGFYAAASQAATDHAHAIRCCMPLLIQVSA' A
#
# COMPACT_ATOMS: atom_id res chain seq x y z
N MET A 1 -11.15 -7.84 -14.08
CA MET A 1 -9.79 -7.24 -14.08
C MET A 1 -9.42 -6.92 -12.64
N ALA A 2 -8.60 -7.74 -11.99
CA ALA A 2 -8.21 -7.49 -10.60
C ALA A 2 -7.40 -6.19 -10.50
N THR A 3 -7.72 -5.36 -9.50
CA THR A 3 -6.98 -4.11 -9.29
C THR A 3 -5.76 -4.44 -8.44
N SER A 4 -4.58 -4.45 -9.04
CA SER A 4 -3.34 -4.73 -8.32
C SER A 4 -2.86 -3.47 -7.59
N ILE A 5 -2.75 -3.52 -6.27
CA ILE A 5 -2.12 -2.46 -5.47
C ILE A 5 -0.69 -2.88 -5.20
N THR A 6 0.26 -2.08 -5.62
CA THR A 6 1.67 -2.34 -5.35
C THR A 6 2.08 -1.61 -4.08
N ILE A 7 2.49 -2.33 -3.05
CA ILE A 7 3.12 -1.75 -1.86
C ILE A 7 4.59 -1.55 -2.19
N SER A 8 5.11 -0.32 -2.03
CA SER A 8 6.53 -0.05 -2.16
C SER A 8 7.14 0.22 -0.78
N THR A 9 8.08 -0.63 -0.37
CA THR A 9 8.87 -0.45 0.85
C THR A 9 10.22 0.21 0.59
N GLN A 10 10.59 0.43 -0.68
CA GLN A 10 11.90 0.97 -1.08
C GLN A 10 12.28 2.27 -0.39
N ARG A 11 11.34 3.21 -0.21
CA ARG A 11 11.64 4.49 0.44
C ARG A 11 11.97 4.30 1.93
N TYR A 12 11.27 3.39 2.60
CA TYR A 12 11.55 3.05 3.99
C TYR A 12 12.88 2.32 4.10
N GLU A 13 13.13 1.33 3.25
CA GLU A 13 14.38 0.57 3.24
C GLU A 13 15.59 1.46 2.91
N ARG A 14 15.44 2.44 2.01
CA ARG A 14 16.49 3.42 1.71
C ARG A 14 16.84 4.31 2.91
N ILE A 15 15.85 4.69 3.72
CA ILE A 15 16.07 5.59 4.87
C ILE A 15 16.57 4.81 6.09
N PHE A 16 16.00 3.64 6.35
CA PHE A 16 16.20 2.91 7.60
C PHE A 16 17.06 1.64 7.47
N GLY A 17 17.45 1.26 6.25
CA GLY A 17 18.31 0.09 5.98
C GLY A 17 17.68 -1.27 6.33
N ARG A 18 16.38 -1.30 6.63
CA ARG A 18 15.64 -2.51 7.01
C ARG A 18 14.23 -2.47 6.46
N LYS A 19 13.65 -3.65 6.22
CA LYS A 19 12.22 -3.75 5.88
C LYS A 19 11.37 -3.14 7.01
N PRO A 20 10.31 -2.39 6.68
CA PRO A 20 9.42 -1.86 7.70
C PRO A 20 8.77 -3.03 8.46
N GLN A 21 8.99 -3.04 9.77
CA GLN A 21 8.39 -3.98 10.71
C GLN A 21 7.50 -3.18 11.67
N GLY A 22 6.19 -3.42 11.65
CA GLY A 22 5.27 -2.78 12.58
C GLY A 22 4.81 -1.37 12.17
N PHE A 23 4.98 -0.40 13.07
CA PHE A 23 4.53 0.99 12.88
C PHE A 23 5.51 1.75 11.98
N GLY A 24 5.00 2.38 10.93
CA GLY A 24 5.83 3.11 9.98
C GLY A 24 5.01 3.90 8.98
N LEU A 25 5.71 4.54 8.04
CA LEU A 25 5.10 5.26 6.94
C LEU A 25 5.08 4.36 5.70
N TRP A 26 3.88 4.00 5.27
CA TRP A 26 3.61 3.06 4.20
C TRP A 26 3.17 3.79 2.93
N TYR A 27 3.71 3.37 1.80
CA TYR A 27 3.41 3.93 0.48
C TYR A 27 2.79 2.86 -0.41
N PHE A 28 1.56 3.11 -0.84
CA PHE A 28 0.78 2.23 -1.71
C PHE A 28 0.59 2.91 -3.05
N GLN A 29 1.00 2.22 -4.12
CA GLN A 29 0.79 2.66 -5.49
C GLN A 29 -0.45 1.98 -6.07
N PHE A 30 -1.36 2.82 -6.54
CA PHE A 30 -2.61 2.43 -7.18
C PHE A 30 -2.46 2.53 -8.70
N PRO A 31 -3.25 1.77 -9.47
CA PRO A 31 -3.28 1.91 -10.91
C PRO A 31 -3.65 3.35 -11.32
N GLY A 32 -2.95 3.87 -12.33
CA GLY A 32 -3.06 5.27 -12.77
C GLY A 32 -2.11 6.24 -12.06
N GLY A 33 -1.08 5.73 -11.36
CA GLY A 33 -0.02 6.55 -10.76
C GLY A 33 -0.41 7.23 -9.46
N ARG A 34 -1.59 6.93 -8.90
CA ARG A 34 -2.01 7.45 -7.60
C ARG A 34 -1.19 6.81 -6.48
N VAL A 35 -0.75 7.62 -5.53
CA VAL A 35 -0.01 7.16 -4.34
C VAL A 35 -0.84 7.47 -3.11
N PHE A 36 -1.11 6.45 -2.29
CA PHE A 36 -1.69 6.59 -0.98
C PHE A 36 -0.59 6.41 0.05
N THR A 37 -0.57 7.28 1.05
CA THR A 37 0.42 7.23 2.12
C THR A 37 -0.29 7.10 3.46
N HIS A 38 0.14 6.15 4.29
CA HIS A 38 -0.45 5.92 5.61
C HIS A 38 0.63 5.78 6.66
N LEU A 39 0.53 6.56 7.74
CA LEU A 39 1.36 6.40 8.94
C LEU A 39 0.64 5.47 9.92
N GLY A 40 1.23 4.34 10.26
CA GLY A 40 0.59 3.38 11.16
C GLY A 40 1.22 1.99 11.11
N PHE A 41 0.58 1.05 11.79
CA PHE A 41 0.92 -0.36 11.64
C PHE A 41 0.58 -0.86 10.24
N TYR A 42 1.39 -1.79 9.72
CA TYR A 42 1.16 -2.41 8.41
C TYR A 42 -0.29 -2.89 8.22
N ALA A 43 -0.86 -3.60 9.21
CA ALA A 43 -2.22 -4.13 9.13
C ALA A 43 -3.29 -3.02 8.97
N ALA A 44 -3.14 -1.91 9.69
CA ALA A 44 -4.03 -0.76 9.55
C ALA A 44 -3.84 -0.07 8.19
N ALA A 45 -2.58 0.08 7.76
CA ALA A 45 -2.24 0.68 6.49
C ALA A 45 -2.76 -0.14 5.29
N SER A 46 -2.66 -1.48 5.34
CA SER A 46 -3.18 -2.38 4.31
C SER A 46 -4.71 -2.37 4.27
N GLN A 47 -5.37 -2.32 5.43
CA GLN A 47 -6.83 -2.22 5.50
C GLN A 47 -7.30 -0.90 4.89
N ALA A 48 -6.70 0.23 5.30
CA ALA A 48 -7.04 1.54 4.78
C ALA A 48 -6.77 1.67 3.27
N ALA A 49 -5.67 1.09 2.77
CA ALA A 49 -5.40 1.05 1.33
C ALA A 49 -6.47 0.23 0.58
N THR A 50 -6.94 -0.88 1.18
CA THR A 50 -8.01 -1.71 0.65
C THR A 50 -9.34 -0.95 0.61
N ASP A 51 -9.72 -0.31 1.71
CA ASP A 51 -10.94 0.49 1.80
C ASP A 51 -10.90 1.66 0.82
N HIS A 52 -9.75 2.33 0.68
CA HIS A 52 -9.56 3.40 -0.29
C HIS A 52 -9.70 2.89 -1.72
N ALA A 53 -9.21 1.70 -2.01
CA ALA A 53 -9.37 1.06 -3.30
C ALA A 53 -10.82 0.70 -3.63
N HIS A 54 -11.53 0.15 -2.64
CA HIS A 54 -12.95 -0.18 -2.74
C HIS A 54 -13.81 1.09 -2.93
N ALA A 55 -13.49 2.17 -2.21
CA ALA A 55 -14.16 3.45 -2.37
C ALA A 55 -13.92 4.07 -3.76
N ILE A 56 -12.73 3.90 -4.34
CA ILE A 56 -12.42 4.39 -5.69
C ILE A 56 -13.06 3.50 -6.77
N ARG A 57 -13.31 2.22 -6.48
CA ARG A 57 -13.87 1.25 -7.43
C ARG A 57 -14.86 0.31 -6.75
N CYS A 58 -16.12 0.72 -6.70
CA CYS A 58 -17.24 -0.03 -6.11
C CYS A 58 -17.39 -1.53 -6.47
N CYS A 59 -16.63 -2.15 -7.38
CA CYS A 59 -16.98 -3.48 -7.92
C CYS A 59 -15.84 -4.44 -8.37
N MET A 60 -14.55 -4.25 -8.01
CA MET A 60 -13.49 -5.18 -8.48
C MET A 60 -12.61 -5.76 -7.36
N PRO A 61 -12.27 -7.06 -7.42
CA PRO A 61 -11.41 -7.71 -6.43
C PRO A 61 -10.00 -7.11 -6.47
N LEU A 62 -9.44 -6.92 -5.28
CA LEU A 62 -8.15 -6.27 -5.06
C LEU A 62 -7.05 -7.32 -4.87
N LEU A 63 -5.91 -7.10 -5.51
CA LEU A 63 -4.73 -7.96 -5.38
C LEU A 63 -3.58 -7.11 -4.86
N ILE A 64 -3.24 -7.25 -3.59
CA ILE A 64 -2.11 -6.51 -3.01
C ILE A 64 -0.83 -7.26 -3.38
N GLN A 65 0.02 -6.64 -4.20
CA GLN A 65 1.36 -7.12 -4.52
C GLN A 65 2.39 -6.28 -3.77
N VAL A 66 3.32 -6.91 -3.07
CA VAL A 66 4.41 -6.18 -2.39
C VAL A 66 5.60 -6.18 -3.33
N SER A 67 6.04 -5.00 -3.78
CA SER A 67 7.28 -4.86 -4.53
C SER A 67 8.40 -4.47 -3.57
N ALA A 68 9.44 -5.31 -3.52
CA ALA A 68 10.70 -4.99 -2.87
C ALA A 68 11.49 -3.94 -3.68
#